data_AF-A0A8S9QHE2-F1
#
_entry.id   AF-A0A8S9QHE2-F1
#
_cell.length_a   1.000
_cell.length_b   1.000
_cell.length_c   1.000
_cell.angle_alpha   90.00
_cell.angle_beta   90.00
_cell.angle_gamma   90.00
#
_symmetry.space_group_name_H-M   'P 1'
#
loop_
_entity.id
_entity.type
_entity.pdbx_description
1 polymer ?
#
loop_
_entity_poly.entity_id
_entity_poly.type
_entity_poly.pdbx_seq_one_letter_code
_entity_poly.pdbx_strand_id
1 'polypeptide(L)'
;YKLRFKFKIIIIKNKETHKNKMARSIYLCIFLLFITWITILSTSFPLSTKTRWIVDEKGQRVKLACVNWPAHLQPAVAEGLSKQPLDSISKMIVSMGFNCVRLTWPLDLMTNDTLALKITVKQSFESLNLFDDVLGIQIHNPKILNLPIFNAFQEVVSNLGQNGLMVILDNHLTYPGWCCSDNDLDAFFGYPNFDPVIWAKGLGKMATLFRNVTNVIGMSLRNEPRGTRDYPDLWFRYAFQIITK
;
A
#
# COMPACT_ATOMS: atom_id res chain seq x y z
N TYR A 1 -0.09 -54.34 -34.07
CA TYR A 1 0.84 -53.24 -34.44
C TYR A 1 0.04 -52.07 -35.00
N LYS A 2 0.31 -50.86 -34.47
CA LYS A 2 0.11 -49.50 -35.03
C LYS A 2 -0.97 -49.32 -36.12
N LEU A 3 -2.09 -48.66 -35.82
CA LEU A 3 -2.32 -47.20 -35.79
C LEU A 3 -2.91 -46.65 -37.10
N ARG A 4 -4.16 -46.18 -36.96
CA ARG A 4 -4.79 -44.96 -37.52
C ARG A 4 -4.54 -44.60 -38.98
N PHE A 5 -5.63 -44.63 -39.76
CA PHE A 5 -5.85 -43.68 -40.86
C PHE A 5 -6.69 -42.48 -40.38
N LYS A 6 -6.29 -41.29 -40.85
CA LYS A 6 -6.91 -39.97 -40.61
C LYS A 6 -8.35 -39.91 -41.16
N PHE A 7 -9.27 -39.29 -40.41
CA PHE A 7 -10.57 -38.85 -40.96
C PHE A 7 -10.67 -37.32 -41.02
N LYS A 8 -11.22 -36.87 -42.15
CA LYS A 8 -11.64 -35.51 -42.49
C LYS A 8 -12.91 -35.17 -41.70
N ILE A 9 -12.98 -33.98 -41.11
CA ILE A 9 -14.19 -33.48 -40.44
C ILE A 9 -15.13 -32.90 -41.50
N ILE A 10 -16.34 -33.44 -41.60
CA ILE A 10 -17.49 -32.81 -42.28
C ILE A 10 -18.44 -32.35 -41.18
N ILE A 11 -18.74 -31.05 -41.12
CA ILE A 11 -19.72 -30.50 -40.19
C ILE A 11 -21.11 -30.66 -40.79
N ILE A 12 -21.89 -31.59 -40.23
CA ILE A 12 -23.33 -31.69 -40.51
C ILE A 12 -24.06 -30.82 -39.49
N LYS A 13 -24.70 -29.75 -39.97
CA LYS A 13 -25.59 -28.92 -39.14
C LYS A 13 -26.92 -29.64 -38.98
N ASN A 14 -27.18 -30.16 -37.79
CA ASN A 14 -28.48 -30.77 -37.48
C ASN A 14 -29.38 -29.78 -36.71
N LYS A 15 -30.66 -29.77 -37.11
CA LYS A 15 -31.71 -28.86 -36.63
C LYS A 15 -32.02 -29.13 -35.15
N GLU A 16 -31.88 -28.11 -34.29
CA GLU A 16 -32.16 -28.22 -32.86
C GLU A 16 -33.67 -28.28 -32.57
N THR A 17 -34.08 -29.25 -31.75
CA THR A 17 -35.40 -29.32 -31.14
C THR A 17 -35.41 -28.62 -29.77
N HIS A 18 -36.57 -28.11 -29.36
CA HIS A 18 -36.78 -27.24 -28.18
C HIS A 18 -36.22 -27.77 -26.85
N LYS A 19 -35.97 -29.09 -26.70
CA LYS A 19 -35.32 -29.68 -25.51
C LYS A 19 -33.85 -29.25 -25.32
N ASN A 20 -33.14 -28.88 -26.40
CA ASN A 20 -31.72 -28.50 -26.33
C ASN A 20 -31.48 -27.04 -25.93
N LYS A 21 -32.48 -26.16 -26.07
CA LYS A 21 -32.37 -24.75 -25.62
C LYS A 21 -32.27 -24.65 -24.10
N MET A 22 -32.99 -25.49 -23.37
CA MET A 22 -32.97 -25.50 -21.90
C MET A 22 -31.63 -26.03 -21.36
N ALA A 23 -31.09 -27.10 -21.97
CA ALA A 23 -29.78 -27.62 -21.61
C ALA A 23 -28.65 -26.62 -21.92
N ARG A 24 -28.68 -25.93 -23.07
CA ARG A 24 -27.73 -24.86 -23.40
C ARG A 24 -27.79 -23.67 -22.44
N SER A 25 -28.99 -23.30 -21.99
CA SER A 25 -29.17 -22.24 -20.98
C SER A 25 -28.58 -22.64 -19.62
N ILE A 26 -28.67 -23.92 -19.25
CA ILE A 26 -28.09 -24.44 -18.01
C ILE A 26 -26.56 -24.49 -18.10
N TYR A 27 -25.97 -24.93 -19.23
CA TYR A 27 -24.51 -24.92 -19.40
C TYR A 27 -23.92 -23.50 -19.51
N LEU A 28 -24.64 -22.54 -20.10
CA LEU A 28 -24.20 -21.14 -20.14
C LEU A 28 -24.26 -20.49 -18.75
N CYS A 29 -25.28 -20.83 -17.94
CA CYS A 29 -25.35 -20.41 -16.54
C CYS A 29 -24.27 -21.08 -15.67
N ILE A 30 -23.94 -22.35 -15.90
CA ILE A 30 -22.85 -23.05 -15.18
C ILE A 30 -21.48 -22.47 -15.59
N PHE A 31 -21.28 -22.09 -16.87
CA PHE A 31 -20.05 -21.44 -17.32
C PHE A 31 -19.91 -20.01 -16.77
N LEU A 32 -21.02 -19.27 -16.62
CA LEU A 32 -21.04 -17.95 -15.98
C LEU A 32 -20.91 -18.02 -14.45
N LEU A 33 -21.37 -19.10 -13.81
CA LEU A 33 -21.16 -19.38 -12.39
C LEU A 33 -19.72 -19.82 -12.06
N PHE A 34 -18.94 -20.27 -13.05
CA PHE A 34 -17.51 -20.55 -12.88
C PHE A 34 -16.61 -19.31 -13.01
N ILE A 35 -17.14 -18.17 -13.48
CA ILE A 35 -16.40 -16.89 -13.55
C ILE A 35 -16.61 -16.07 -12.27
N THR A 36 -17.60 -16.41 -11.45
CA THR A 36 -17.72 -15.82 -10.12
C THR A 36 -16.76 -16.53 -9.18
N TRP A 37 -15.82 -15.75 -8.64
CA TRP A 37 -14.83 -16.07 -7.60
C TRP A 37 -13.43 -16.37 -8.14
N ILE A 38 -12.90 -15.47 -8.98
CA ILE A 38 -11.53 -15.02 -8.69
C ILE A 38 -11.65 -14.20 -7.40
N THR A 39 -11.63 -14.89 -6.26
CA THR A 39 -11.14 -14.24 -5.05
C THR A 39 -9.75 -13.77 -5.40
N ILE A 40 -9.58 -12.46 -5.60
CA ILE A 40 -8.26 -11.86 -5.47
C ILE A 40 -7.97 -11.96 -3.98
N LEU A 41 -7.61 -13.16 -3.55
CA LEU A 41 -6.88 -13.40 -2.34
C LEU A 41 -5.55 -12.72 -2.60
N SER A 42 -5.47 -11.45 -2.20
CA SER A 42 -4.20 -10.77 -2.04
C SER A 42 -3.51 -11.42 -0.86
N THR A 43 -2.88 -12.55 -1.16
CA THR A 43 -1.96 -13.23 -0.28
C THR A 43 -0.71 -12.36 -0.24
N SER A 44 -0.70 -11.39 0.68
CA SER A 44 0.56 -10.75 1.03
C SER A 44 1.37 -11.74 1.87
N PHE A 45 2.20 -12.47 1.15
CA PHE A 45 3.19 -13.44 1.60
C PHE A 45 4.46 -13.09 0.84
N PRO A 46 5.66 -13.30 1.43
CA PRO A 46 6.89 -12.62 1.06
C PRO A 46 7.10 -12.57 -0.46
N LEU A 47 7.07 -11.35 -0.99
CA LEU A 47 7.43 -11.09 -2.37
C LEU A 47 8.95 -11.15 -2.50
N SER A 48 9.40 -11.60 -3.67
CA SER A 48 10.82 -11.58 -4.02
C SER A 48 11.01 -11.00 -5.41
N THR A 49 12.27 -10.79 -5.79
CA THR A 49 12.61 -10.36 -7.15
C THR A 49 13.21 -11.52 -7.93
N LYS A 50 12.80 -11.65 -9.19
CA LYS A 50 13.43 -12.53 -10.18
C LYS A 50 13.78 -11.70 -11.39
N THR A 51 15.05 -11.32 -11.50
CA THR A 51 15.53 -10.33 -12.47
C THR A 51 14.77 -9.00 -12.30
N ARG A 52 14.06 -8.54 -13.33
CA ARG A 52 13.24 -7.31 -13.30
C ARG A 52 11.82 -7.50 -12.76
N TRP A 53 11.43 -8.72 -12.39
CA TRP A 53 10.06 -9.02 -11.97
C TRP A 53 9.94 -9.15 -10.47
N ILE A 54 8.84 -8.66 -9.92
CA ILE A 54 8.37 -9.03 -8.59
C ILE A 54 7.57 -10.33 -8.75
N VAL A 55 7.86 -11.31 -7.90
CA VAL A 55 7.20 -12.62 -7.90
C VAL A 55 6.73 -13.00 -6.51
N ASP A 56 5.66 -13.80 -6.44
CA ASP A 56 5.21 -14.43 -5.21
C ASP A 56 6.06 -15.66 -4.85
N GLU A 57 5.73 -16.32 -3.74
CA GLU A 57 6.41 -17.55 -3.27
C GLU A 57 6.35 -18.71 -4.28
N LYS A 58 5.35 -18.72 -5.17
CA LYS A 58 5.19 -19.73 -6.23
C LYS A 58 5.97 -19.35 -7.49
N GLY A 59 6.67 -18.21 -7.50
CA GLY A 59 7.40 -17.68 -8.64
C GLY A 59 6.50 -17.04 -9.70
N GLN A 60 5.21 -16.80 -9.40
CA GLN A 60 4.29 -16.13 -10.30
C GLN A 60 4.51 -14.61 -10.27
N ARG A 61 4.46 -13.97 -11.42
CA ARG A 61 4.67 -12.53 -11.54
C ARG A 61 3.54 -11.76 -10.87
N VAL A 62 3.91 -10.87 -9.96
CA VAL A 62 3.02 -9.90 -9.33
C VAL A 62 3.23 -8.53 -9.99
N LYS A 63 2.16 -7.89 -10.45
CA LYS A 63 2.19 -6.51 -10.92
C LYS A 63 1.55 -5.62 -9.86
N LEU A 64 2.34 -4.70 -9.34
CA LEU A 64 1.85 -3.69 -8.39
C LEU A 64 1.09 -2.61 -9.15
N ALA A 65 -0.17 -2.42 -8.79
CA ALA A 65 -1.03 -1.32 -9.22
C ALA A 65 -1.44 -0.59 -7.96
N CYS A 66 -0.66 0.43 -7.58
CA CYS A 66 -0.83 1.12 -6.31
C CYS A 66 -1.45 2.51 -6.47
N VAL A 67 -2.17 2.94 -5.44
CA VAL A 67 -2.43 4.36 -5.16
C VAL A 67 -1.41 4.91 -4.16
N ASN A 68 -1.21 6.23 -4.15
CA ASN A 68 -0.52 6.90 -3.04
C ASN A 68 -1.55 7.38 -2.02
N TRP A 69 -1.33 7.11 -0.75
CA TRP A 69 -2.15 7.65 0.34
C TRP A 69 -1.27 8.47 1.31
N PRO A 70 -1.44 9.80 1.35
CA PRO A 70 -0.70 10.66 2.26
C PRO A 70 -1.04 10.39 3.73
N ALA A 71 -0.03 10.14 4.57
CA ALA A 71 -0.13 10.15 6.03
C ALA A 71 1.08 10.86 6.70
N HIS A 72 1.81 11.66 5.91
CA HIS A 72 2.99 12.41 6.34
C HIS A 72 2.79 13.92 6.45
N LEU A 73 1.59 14.43 6.15
CA LEU A 73 1.29 15.86 6.25
C LEU A 73 1.25 16.31 7.72
N GLN A 74 1.02 17.60 7.97
CA GLN A 74 1.16 18.22 9.30
C GLN A 74 0.45 17.46 10.43
N PRO A 75 -0.78 16.91 10.26
CA PRO A 75 -1.42 16.15 11.32
C PRO A 75 -0.79 14.77 11.58
N ALA A 76 0.07 14.29 10.67
CA ALA A 76 0.71 12.97 10.65
C ALA A 76 -0.29 11.78 10.67
N VAL A 77 -1.48 11.99 10.12
CA VAL A 77 -2.58 11.01 10.02
C VAL A 77 -2.96 10.86 8.55
N ALA A 78 -3.45 9.68 8.17
CA ALA A 78 -3.90 9.44 6.80
C ALA A 78 -5.02 10.41 6.38
N GLU A 79 -4.83 11.04 5.22
CA GLU A 79 -5.76 12.03 4.69
C GLU A 79 -7.15 11.44 4.40
N GLY A 80 -8.19 12.27 4.48
CA GLY A 80 -9.57 11.90 4.14
C GLY A 80 -10.37 11.18 5.25
N LEU A 81 -9.74 10.83 6.39
CA LEU A 81 -10.44 10.21 7.52
C LEU A 81 -11.48 11.14 8.18
N SER A 82 -11.44 12.45 7.92
CA SER A 82 -12.50 13.37 8.32
C SER A 82 -13.71 13.38 7.37
N LYS A 83 -13.64 12.71 6.21
CA LYS A 83 -14.67 12.75 5.17
C LYS A 83 -15.31 11.41 4.88
N GLN A 84 -14.61 10.30 5.14
CA GLN A 84 -15.09 8.94 4.87
C GLN A 84 -14.58 7.96 5.93
N PRO A 85 -15.35 6.90 6.25
CA PRO A 85 -14.85 5.80 7.08
C PRO A 85 -13.61 5.16 6.44
N LEU A 86 -12.61 4.82 7.26
CA LEU A 86 -11.36 4.17 6.84
C LEU A 86 -11.64 2.95 5.94
N ASP A 87 -12.55 2.09 6.39
CA ASP A 87 -12.93 0.87 5.66
C ASP A 87 -13.62 1.16 4.31
N SER A 88 -14.37 2.26 4.20
CA SER A 88 -14.96 2.67 2.93
C SER A 88 -13.89 3.14 1.94
N ILE A 89 -12.85 3.86 2.42
CA ILE A 89 -11.74 4.32 1.57
C ILE A 89 -10.95 3.11 1.04
N SER A 90 -10.56 2.17 1.90
CA SER A 90 -9.80 0.99 1.48
C SER A 90 -10.59 0.10 0.52
N LYS A 91 -11.89 -0.12 0.75
CA LYS A 91 -12.77 -0.83 -0.19
C LYS A 91 -12.93 -0.11 -1.52
N MET A 92 -12.94 1.23 -1.53
CA MET A 92 -12.97 2.00 -2.77
C MET A 92 -11.69 1.81 -3.59
N ILE A 93 -10.52 1.76 -2.94
CA ILE A 93 -9.24 1.49 -3.63
C ILE A 93 -9.30 0.13 -4.32
N VAL A 94 -9.83 -0.89 -3.65
CA VAL A 94 -10.03 -2.24 -4.22
C VAL A 94 -11.02 -2.20 -5.39
N SER A 95 -12.15 -1.51 -5.26
CA SER A 95 -13.18 -1.45 -6.30
C SER A 95 -12.70 -0.76 -7.58
N MET A 96 -11.75 0.17 -7.46
CA MET A 96 -11.05 0.81 -8.59
C MET A 96 -10.01 -0.11 -9.27
N GLY A 97 -9.76 -1.30 -8.72
CA GLY A 97 -8.84 -2.30 -9.30
C GLY A 97 -7.38 -2.17 -8.85
N PHE A 98 -7.09 -1.37 -7.83
CA PHE A 98 -5.76 -1.31 -7.23
C PHE A 98 -5.55 -2.46 -6.26
N ASN A 99 -4.30 -2.94 -6.14
CA ASN A 99 -3.93 -4.04 -5.25
C ASN A 99 -2.92 -3.63 -4.16
N CYS A 100 -2.50 -2.36 -4.14
CA CYS A 100 -1.58 -1.84 -3.15
C CYS A 100 -1.78 -0.36 -2.85
N VAL A 101 -1.22 0.06 -1.72
CA VAL A 101 -1.13 1.45 -1.30
C VAL A 101 0.32 1.77 -0.97
N ARG A 102 0.87 2.82 -1.59
CA ARG A 102 2.06 3.51 -1.11
C ARG A 102 1.63 4.46 0.00
N LEU A 103 1.81 4.03 1.25
CA LEU A 103 1.41 4.75 2.45
C LEU A 103 2.61 5.53 2.98
N THR A 104 2.52 6.84 2.86
CA THR A 104 3.62 7.75 3.19
C THR A 104 3.66 8.05 4.69
N TRP A 105 4.85 8.28 5.25
CA TRP A 105 5.03 8.64 6.66
C TRP A 105 6.23 9.59 6.86
N PRO A 106 6.19 10.47 7.87
CA PRO A 106 7.32 11.35 8.21
C PRO A 106 8.27 10.62 9.18
N LEU A 107 9.59 10.81 9.05
CA LEU A 107 10.61 10.15 9.87
C LEU A 107 10.35 10.34 11.37
N ASP A 108 9.87 11.52 11.76
CA ASP A 108 9.47 11.89 13.11
C ASP A 108 8.46 10.93 13.75
N LEU A 109 7.63 10.24 12.95
CA LEU A 109 6.76 9.20 13.47
C LEU A 109 7.54 8.05 14.14
N MET A 110 8.80 7.83 13.74
CA MET A 110 9.70 6.84 14.32
C MET A 110 10.76 7.45 15.25
N THR A 111 11.09 8.72 15.11
CA THR A 111 12.20 9.37 15.83
C THR A 111 11.75 10.33 16.94
N ASN A 112 10.47 10.69 16.99
CA ASN A 112 9.87 11.54 18.02
C ASN A 112 8.78 10.79 18.79
N ASP A 113 9.13 10.18 19.93
CA ASP A 113 8.19 9.37 20.72
C ASP A 113 7.04 10.20 21.32
N THR A 114 7.22 11.51 21.51
CA THR A 114 6.11 12.38 21.96
C THR A 114 5.05 12.48 20.86
N LEU A 115 5.44 12.78 19.63
CA LEU A 115 4.52 12.80 18.48
C LEU A 115 3.85 11.44 18.28
N ALA A 116 4.65 10.37 18.29
CA ALA A 116 4.17 9.04 17.93
C ALA A 116 3.22 8.43 18.98
N LEU A 117 3.54 8.59 20.28
CA LEU A 117 2.93 7.81 21.35
C LEU A 117 2.12 8.65 22.36
N LYS A 118 2.33 9.96 22.44
CA LYS A 118 1.67 10.82 23.44
C LYS A 118 0.63 11.75 22.85
N ILE A 119 0.85 12.25 21.64
CA ILE A 119 -0.12 13.08 20.94
C ILE A 119 -1.19 12.19 20.32
N THR A 120 -2.46 12.45 20.63
CA THR A 120 -3.58 11.79 19.98
C THR A 120 -3.93 12.43 18.63
N VAL A 121 -4.66 11.71 17.78
CA VAL A 121 -5.20 12.27 16.53
C VAL A 121 -5.95 13.57 16.80
N LYS A 122 -6.86 13.58 17.79
CA LYS A 122 -7.58 14.80 18.19
C LYS A 122 -6.64 15.96 18.52
N GLN A 123 -5.66 15.74 19.39
CA GLN A 123 -4.72 16.78 19.81
C GLN A 123 -3.88 17.32 18.65
N SER A 124 -3.45 16.45 17.74
CA SER A 124 -2.70 16.86 16.53
C SER A 124 -3.53 17.81 15.67
N PHE A 125 -4.78 17.43 15.36
CA PHE A 125 -5.68 18.28 14.57
C PHE A 125 -6.08 19.59 15.29
N GLU A 126 -6.39 19.54 16.59
CA GLU A 126 -6.73 20.75 17.37
C GLU A 126 -5.56 21.72 17.46
N SER A 127 -4.31 21.23 17.58
CA SER A 127 -3.12 22.09 17.59
C SER A 127 -2.89 22.85 16.29
N LEU A 128 -3.51 22.39 15.20
CA LEU A 128 -3.50 23.00 13.87
C LEU A 128 -4.78 23.80 13.57
N ASN A 129 -5.67 23.97 14.54
CA ASN A 129 -6.99 24.59 14.41
C ASN A 129 -7.93 23.88 13.41
N LEU A 130 -7.77 22.57 13.20
CA LEU A 130 -8.58 21.76 12.28
C LEU A 130 -9.82 21.16 12.97
N PHE A 131 -10.63 22.02 13.60
CA PHE A 131 -11.77 21.57 14.41
C PHE A 131 -12.88 20.89 13.60
N ASP A 132 -13.13 21.34 12.36
CA ASP A 132 -14.11 20.70 11.47
C ASP A 132 -13.68 19.28 11.08
N ASP A 133 -12.38 19.04 10.91
CA ASP A 133 -11.85 17.71 10.64
C ASP A 133 -11.91 16.80 11.86
N VAL A 134 -11.73 17.33 13.08
CA VAL A 134 -11.97 16.60 14.33
C VAL A 134 -13.43 16.12 14.40
N LEU A 135 -14.39 16.99 14.08
CA LEU A 135 -15.81 16.60 14.02
C LEU A 135 -16.06 15.55 12.94
N GLY A 136 -15.46 15.72 11.76
CA GLY A 136 -15.54 14.74 10.68
C GLY A 136 -14.99 13.36 11.08
N ILE A 137 -13.82 13.31 11.73
CA ILE A 137 -13.24 12.07 12.23
C ILE A 137 -14.13 11.47 13.33
N GLN A 138 -14.69 12.28 14.22
CA GLN A 138 -15.62 11.81 15.26
C GLN A 138 -16.86 11.14 14.65
N ILE A 139 -17.34 11.63 13.50
CA ILE A 139 -18.51 11.08 12.80
C ILE A 139 -18.14 9.80 12.05
N HIS A 140 -17.06 9.82 11.26
CA HIS A 140 -16.74 8.74 10.32
C HIS A 140 -15.83 7.66 10.90
N ASN A 141 -14.96 8.03 11.83
CA ASN A 141 -13.89 7.19 12.39
C ASN A 141 -13.71 7.41 13.91
N PRO A 142 -14.78 7.33 14.74
CA PRO A 142 -14.73 7.69 16.16
C PRO A 142 -13.66 6.94 16.97
N LYS A 143 -13.34 5.70 16.57
CA LYS A 143 -12.32 4.86 17.22
C LYS A 143 -10.90 5.36 17.02
N ILE A 144 -10.63 6.07 15.92
CA ILE A 144 -9.29 6.58 15.57
C ILE A 144 -8.97 7.87 16.34
N LEU A 145 -10.00 8.67 16.65
CA LEU A 145 -9.83 10.04 17.13
C LEU A 145 -8.96 10.19 18.40
N ASN A 146 -9.06 9.22 19.31
CA ASN A 146 -8.33 9.26 20.59
C ASN A 146 -7.10 8.35 20.61
N LEU A 147 -6.74 7.72 19.48
CA LEU A 147 -5.52 6.94 19.38
C LEU A 147 -4.30 7.87 19.32
N PRO A 148 -3.15 7.45 19.88
CA PRO A 148 -1.86 8.04 19.51
C PRO A 148 -1.63 7.97 18.00
N ILE A 149 -0.89 8.93 17.45
CA ILE A 149 -0.66 9.02 16.00
C ILE A 149 -0.13 7.72 15.41
N PHE A 150 0.84 7.07 16.06
CA PHE A 150 1.37 5.81 15.56
C PHE A 150 0.35 4.67 15.56
N ASN A 151 -0.50 4.58 16.60
CA ASN A 151 -1.59 3.61 16.65
C ASN A 151 -2.64 3.85 15.54
N ALA A 152 -2.94 5.11 15.23
CA ALA A 152 -3.80 5.44 14.10
C ALA A 152 -3.18 5.00 12.76
N PHE A 153 -1.86 5.19 12.58
CA PHE A 153 -1.14 4.68 11.40
C PHE A 153 -1.23 3.15 11.30
N GLN A 154 -1.06 2.43 12.42
CA GLN A 154 -1.22 0.97 12.47
C GLN A 154 -2.65 0.52 12.11
N GLU A 155 -3.67 1.24 12.56
CA GLU A 155 -5.07 0.96 12.22
C GLU A 155 -5.31 1.06 10.71
N VAL A 156 -4.72 2.05 10.04
CA VAL A 156 -4.78 2.20 8.58
C VAL A 156 -4.12 1.02 7.89
N VAL A 157 -2.90 0.63 8.28
CA VAL A 157 -2.19 -0.53 7.70
C VAL A 157 -2.98 -1.83 7.92
N SER A 158 -3.56 -2.01 9.11
CA SER A 158 -4.38 -3.16 9.46
C SER A 158 -5.64 -3.24 8.59
N ASN A 159 -6.38 -2.13 8.46
CA ASN A 159 -7.59 -2.11 7.64
C ASN A 159 -7.30 -2.34 6.14
N LEU A 160 -6.19 -1.82 5.63
CA LEU A 160 -5.72 -2.12 4.27
C LEU A 160 -5.48 -3.63 4.10
N GLY A 161 -4.82 -4.28 5.05
CA GLY A 161 -4.58 -5.72 5.04
C GLY A 161 -5.86 -6.56 5.11
N GLN A 162 -6.81 -6.16 5.97
CA GLN A 162 -8.12 -6.80 6.08
C GLN A 162 -8.92 -6.75 4.77
N ASN A 163 -8.72 -5.70 3.98
CA ASN A 163 -9.33 -5.54 2.66
C ASN A 163 -8.47 -6.09 1.50
N GLY A 164 -7.39 -6.82 1.80
CA GLY A 164 -6.55 -7.45 0.78
C GLY A 164 -5.67 -6.47 0.01
N LEU A 165 -5.33 -5.31 0.58
CA LEU A 165 -4.37 -4.39 -0.02
C LEU A 165 -2.97 -4.61 0.55
N MET A 166 -2.00 -4.74 -0.34
CA MET A 166 -0.59 -4.67 0.03
C MET A 166 -0.20 -3.22 0.37
N VAL A 167 0.80 -3.05 1.21
CA VAL A 167 1.28 -1.75 1.68
C VAL A 167 2.77 -1.62 1.40
N ILE A 168 3.15 -0.52 0.76
CA ILE A 168 4.52 -0.05 0.68
C ILE A 168 4.63 1.14 1.61
N LEU A 169 5.41 1.00 2.69
CA LEU A 169 5.68 2.10 3.60
C LEU A 169 6.67 3.05 2.94
N ASP A 170 6.36 4.33 2.86
CA ASP A 170 7.21 5.31 2.17
C ASP A 170 7.68 6.40 3.12
N ASN A 171 8.97 6.41 3.45
CA ASN A 171 9.53 7.50 4.23
C ASN A 171 9.58 8.75 3.33
N HIS A 172 8.65 9.67 3.57
CA HIS A 172 8.40 10.76 2.64
C HIS A 172 9.23 12.00 2.95
N LEU A 173 9.24 12.38 4.23
CA LEU A 173 9.94 13.55 4.75
C LEU A 173 10.47 13.24 6.14
N THR A 174 11.31 14.12 6.68
CA THR A 174 11.78 14.04 8.05
C THR A 174 10.68 14.51 9.01
N TYR A 175 10.14 15.70 8.77
CA TYR A 175 9.09 16.30 9.60
C TYR A 175 7.72 16.20 8.92
N PRO A 176 6.62 16.15 9.69
CA PRO A 176 5.28 16.24 9.13
C PRO A 176 5.10 17.53 8.32
N GLY A 177 4.64 17.43 7.07
CA GLY A 177 4.43 18.62 6.25
C GLY A 177 4.43 18.38 4.75
N TRP A 178 4.50 19.48 4.01
CA TRP A 178 4.54 19.50 2.56
C TRP A 178 5.97 19.77 2.06
N CYS A 179 6.29 19.18 0.93
CA CYS A 179 7.52 19.39 0.16
C CYS A 179 7.09 19.69 -1.30
N CYS A 180 7.92 19.83 -2.32
CA CYS A 180 9.24 19.26 -2.56
C CYS A 180 10.00 20.26 -3.44
N SER A 181 10.12 21.50 -2.96
CA SER A 181 10.70 22.61 -3.72
C SER A 181 12.22 22.49 -3.89
N ASP A 182 12.81 23.29 -4.77
CA ASP A 182 14.26 23.36 -4.97
C ASP A 182 15.03 23.80 -3.71
N ASN A 183 14.37 24.52 -2.80
CA ASN A 183 14.93 24.98 -1.53
C ASN A 183 14.58 24.06 -0.35
N ASP A 184 14.21 22.80 -0.63
CA ASP A 184 13.87 21.84 0.41
C ASP A 184 15.10 21.52 1.29
N LEU A 185 15.00 21.86 2.57
CA LEU A 185 16.04 21.60 3.58
C LEU A 185 16.15 20.11 3.95
N ASP A 186 15.32 19.28 3.33
CA ASP A 186 15.20 17.84 3.53
C ASP A 186 15.55 17.05 2.24
N ALA A 187 16.08 17.74 1.23
CA ALA A 187 16.26 17.22 -0.13
C ALA A 187 17.29 16.10 -0.27
N PHE A 188 18.43 16.16 0.45
CA PHE A 188 19.48 15.14 0.38
C PHE A 188 20.37 15.12 1.63
N PHE A 189 21.25 14.12 1.74
CA PHE A 189 22.22 14.03 2.83
C PHE A 189 23.07 15.30 2.96
N GLY A 190 23.23 15.74 4.21
CA GLY A 190 23.96 16.97 4.55
C GLY A 190 23.15 18.26 4.36
N TYR A 191 21.89 18.18 3.94
CA TYR A 191 20.94 19.28 4.13
C TYR A 191 20.47 19.32 5.59
N PRO A 192 20.06 20.50 6.11
CA PRO A 192 19.87 20.71 7.55
C PRO A 192 18.90 19.74 8.22
N ASN A 193 17.85 19.31 7.53
CA ASN A 193 16.80 18.47 8.11
C ASN A 193 17.02 16.98 7.84
N PHE A 194 18.03 16.58 7.06
CA PHE A 194 18.23 15.19 6.68
C PHE A 194 19.55 14.60 7.22
N ASP A 195 19.47 14.09 8.45
CA ASP A 195 20.55 13.32 9.08
C ASP A 195 20.45 11.81 8.72
N PRO A 196 21.47 11.23 8.06
CA PRO A 196 21.45 9.83 7.64
C PRO A 196 21.45 8.82 8.81
N VAL A 197 21.99 9.18 9.98
CA VAL A 197 22.02 8.31 11.16
C VAL A 197 20.64 8.22 11.80
N ILE A 198 19.97 9.37 11.94
CA ILE A 198 18.60 9.43 12.46
C ILE A 198 17.63 8.74 11.50
N TRP A 199 17.82 8.97 10.19
CA TRP A 199 17.06 8.29 9.15
C TRP A 199 17.19 6.78 9.19
N ALA A 200 18.43 6.26 9.22
CA ALA A 200 18.66 4.82 9.31
C ALA A 200 18.02 4.21 10.57
N LYS A 201 18.09 4.91 11.71
CA LYS A 201 17.43 4.48 12.96
C LYS A 201 15.90 4.42 12.80
N GLY A 202 15.29 5.44 12.20
CA GLY A 202 13.85 5.49 11.99
C GLY A 202 13.36 4.40 11.04
N LEU A 203 14.08 4.16 9.94
CA LEU A 203 13.79 3.06 9.01
C LEU A 203 13.89 1.69 9.71
N GLY A 204 14.94 1.46 10.51
CA GLY A 204 15.10 0.22 11.28
C GLY A 204 13.97 0.00 12.29
N LYS A 205 13.52 1.06 12.98
CA LYS A 205 12.38 1.01 13.91
C LYS A 205 11.09 0.67 13.16
N MET A 206 10.82 1.32 12.03
CA MET A 206 9.65 1.05 11.19
C MET A 206 9.63 -0.41 10.71
N ALA A 207 10.76 -0.90 10.17
CA ALA A 207 10.89 -2.29 9.74
C ALA A 207 10.67 -3.28 10.90
N THR A 208 11.22 -2.99 12.08
CA THR A 208 11.06 -3.84 13.27
C THR A 208 9.59 -3.91 13.72
N LEU A 209 8.87 -2.80 13.69
CA LEU A 209 7.47 -2.74 14.12
C LEU A 209 6.52 -3.45 13.14
N PHE A 210 6.83 -3.44 11.84
CA PHE A 210 6.00 -4.06 10.80
C PHE A 210 6.48 -5.42 10.29
N ARG A 211 7.57 -5.99 10.86
CA ARG A 211 8.17 -7.27 10.39
C ARG A 211 7.21 -8.46 10.29
N ASN A 212 6.19 -8.49 11.15
CA ASN A 212 5.21 -9.58 11.22
C ASN A 212 3.85 -9.19 10.61
N VAL A 213 3.75 -8.00 10.01
CA VAL A 213 2.53 -7.51 9.37
C VAL A 213 2.60 -7.90 7.90
N THR A 214 1.92 -8.99 7.56
CA THR A 214 2.11 -9.70 6.28
C THR A 214 1.77 -8.86 5.06
N ASN A 215 0.85 -7.90 5.20
CA ASN A 215 0.47 -6.97 4.12
C ASN A 215 1.44 -5.83 3.87
N VAL A 216 2.45 -5.63 4.72
CA VAL A 216 3.55 -4.72 4.41
C VAL A 216 4.58 -5.47 3.57
N ILE A 217 4.64 -5.15 2.28
CA ILE A 217 5.46 -5.87 1.30
C ILE A 217 6.81 -5.22 1.02
N GLY A 218 7.06 -4.04 1.56
CA GLY A 218 8.30 -3.32 1.36
C GLY A 218 8.28 -1.91 1.94
N MET A 219 9.44 -1.27 1.90
CA MET A 219 9.62 0.10 2.35
C MET A 219 10.42 0.89 1.31
N SER A 220 9.84 1.99 0.83
CA SER A 220 10.56 3.02 0.09
C SER A 220 11.39 3.83 1.09
N LEU A 221 12.71 3.83 0.88
CA LEU A 221 13.69 4.34 1.86
C LEU A 221 13.61 5.86 2.03
N ARG A 222 13.37 6.60 0.94
CA ARG A 222 13.22 8.07 0.96
C ARG A 222 12.49 8.54 -0.30
N ASN A 223 11.54 9.46 -0.16
CA ASN A 223 10.88 10.10 -1.29
C ASN A 223 11.78 11.14 -1.96
N GLU A 224 11.93 11.01 -3.28
CA GLU A 224 12.51 12.01 -4.19
C GLU A 224 13.76 12.73 -3.64
N PRO A 225 14.87 12.02 -3.34
CA PRO A 225 16.14 12.69 -3.08
C PRO A 225 16.47 13.64 -4.25
N ARG A 226 16.78 14.91 -3.94
CA ARG A 226 16.92 15.98 -4.94
C ARG A 226 17.87 17.09 -4.52
N GLY A 227 17.92 18.16 -5.31
CA GLY A 227 18.79 19.32 -5.08
C GLY A 227 20.14 19.16 -5.77
N THR A 228 21.07 20.07 -5.47
CA THR A 228 22.37 20.16 -6.14
C THR A 228 23.42 19.18 -5.58
N ARG A 229 23.05 18.35 -4.60
CA ARG A 229 23.93 17.37 -3.94
C ARG A 229 23.54 15.93 -4.27
N ASP A 230 23.19 15.65 -5.51
CA ASP A 230 22.72 14.35 -5.99
C ASP A 230 23.86 13.34 -6.20
N TYR A 231 24.71 13.16 -5.18
CA TYR A 231 25.88 12.27 -5.24
C TYR A 231 25.45 10.79 -5.15
N PRO A 232 25.48 10.01 -6.24
CA PRO A 232 24.93 8.65 -6.23
C PRO A 232 25.72 7.70 -5.32
N ASP A 233 27.04 7.89 -5.23
CA ASP A 233 27.93 7.13 -4.36
C ASP A 233 27.58 7.32 -2.88
N LEU A 234 27.23 8.54 -2.48
CA LEU A 234 26.79 8.84 -1.12
C LEU A 234 25.44 8.19 -0.83
N TRP A 235 24.52 8.22 -1.81
CA TRP A 235 23.26 7.49 -1.72
C TRP A 235 23.47 5.99 -1.50
N PHE A 236 24.26 5.35 -2.38
CA PHE A 236 24.55 3.93 -2.28
C PHE A 236 25.22 3.56 -0.95
N ARG A 237 26.15 4.39 -0.46
CA ARG A 237 26.83 4.13 0.82
C ARG A 237 25.85 3.99 1.98
N TYR A 238 24.92 4.94 2.14
CA TYR A 238 23.97 4.89 3.25
C TYR A 238 22.84 3.88 3.01
N ALA A 239 22.29 3.83 1.79
CA ALA A 239 21.23 2.89 1.46
C ALA A 239 21.69 1.44 1.61
N PHE A 240 22.92 1.11 1.17
CA PHE A 240 23.48 -0.22 1.32
C PHE A 240 23.62 -0.62 2.79
N GLN A 241 24.12 0.28 3.64
CA GLN A 241 24.25 0.02 5.08
C GLN A 241 22.92 -0.31 5.77
N ILE A 242 21.82 0.28 5.31
CA ILE A 242 20.48 0.02 5.86
C ILE A 242 19.94 -1.33 5.39
N ILE A 243 20.08 -1.63 4.09
CA ILE A 243 19.54 -2.87 3.50
C ILE A 243 20.25 -4.12 4.05
N THR A 244 21.53 -4.01 4.44
CA THR A 244 22.31 -5.15 4.94
C THR A 244 22.18 -5.42 6.45
N LYS A 245 21.45 -4.58 7.19
CA LYS A 245 21.25 -4.72 8.64
C LYS A 245 19.88 -5.29 8.96
#